data_AF-A0A3M1ZA11-F1
#
_entry.id   AF-A0A3M1ZA11-F1
#
_cell.length_a   1.000
_cell.length_b   1.000
_cell.length_c   1.000
_cell.angle_alpha   90.00
_cell.angle_beta   90.00
_cell.angle_gamma   90.00
#
_symmetry.space_group_name_H-M   'P 1'
#
loop_
_entity.id
_entity.type
_entity.pdbx_description
1 polymer ?
#
loop_
_entity_poly.entity_id
_entity_poly.type
_entity_poly.pdbx_seq_one_letter_code
_entity_poly.pdbx_strand_id
1 'polypeptide(L)'
;PTDDDLKVGMKVEVEAEVDEATDTVTATRIRTEEAIRGPFEAVVNDHTLTVMGQTVVFDPTDPAVLDDSIVGGIGGLSAGDVLEVHGDVLPDGTVAATFIELEPSPVNFKVKGVIAGTDATAMTFRVGGLTVDYAGADLSDLPGNAPADGLFVEVEGNPALGAGGELVATKVESDALDAPEAREMRVEGTVTAVEGASFEVEGQPAQWNAGTLFVGGTSDDLVPGAFVEVEGPVSAGVILADKVEFQDEIDLESDLAAVGDDGSLTLAGLGLTVAVDGNLTEMRDPVGAGDHVRVRAFRLGDGSLMATRVERRSAGTTVRLQGPVDSAADPTVTVLGIAVDTTGFQDDDFQDVSEATLGRTGFFGAVGAETLVQAKGDLQEDGSVLWREVQLEEAD
;
A
#
# COMPACT_ATOMS: atom_id res chain seq x y z
N PRO A 1 -4.52 -2.75 26.07
CA PRO A 1 -5.09 -4.10 25.92
C PRO A 1 -4.01 -5.17 26.12
N THR A 2 -4.33 -6.19 26.90
CA THR A 2 -3.67 -7.51 26.79
C THR A 2 -4.26 -8.26 25.60
N ASP A 3 -3.59 -9.29 25.08
CA ASP A 3 -4.10 -10.10 23.94
C ASP A 3 -5.52 -10.66 24.19
N ASP A 4 -5.90 -10.85 25.46
CA ASP A 4 -7.23 -11.32 25.88
C ASP A 4 -8.35 -10.26 25.74
N ASP A 5 -7.99 -8.98 25.51
CA ASP A 5 -8.95 -7.88 25.36
C ASP A 5 -9.31 -7.59 23.89
N LEU A 6 -8.61 -8.20 22.93
CA LEU A 6 -8.83 -7.98 21.50
C LEU A 6 -9.78 -9.03 20.93
N LYS A 7 -10.86 -8.55 20.30
CA LYS A 7 -11.86 -9.39 19.63
C LYS A 7 -11.79 -9.19 18.12
N VAL A 8 -12.15 -10.24 17.38
CA VAL A 8 -12.25 -10.17 15.91
C VAL A 8 -13.21 -9.06 15.51
N GLY A 9 -12.77 -8.19 14.60
CA GLY A 9 -13.54 -7.05 14.10
C GLY A 9 -13.27 -5.74 14.85
N MET A 10 -12.55 -5.75 15.97
CA MET A 10 -12.08 -4.50 16.60
C MET A 10 -11.03 -3.84 15.71
N LYS A 11 -11.14 -2.52 15.53
CA LYS A 11 -10.07 -1.71 14.94
C LYS A 11 -9.02 -1.43 16.00
N VAL A 12 -7.76 -1.60 15.64
CA VAL A 12 -6.63 -1.29 16.50
C VAL A 12 -5.61 -0.40 15.79
N GLU A 13 -5.06 0.55 16.52
CA GLU A 13 -3.84 1.26 16.16
C GLU A 13 -2.65 0.50 16.76
N VAL A 14 -1.65 0.18 15.93
CA VAL A 14 -0.44 -0.51 16.36
C VAL A 14 0.75 0.41 16.14
N GLU A 15 1.39 0.84 17.23
CA GLU A 15 2.70 1.48 17.16
C GLU A 15 3.74 0.36 17.09
N ALA A 16 4.57 0.34 16.05
CA ALA A 16 5.62 -0.67 15.87
C ALA A 16 6.99 -0.02 15.67
N GLU A 17 8.03 -0.72 16.11
CA GLU A 17 9.43 -0.41 15.82
C GLU A 17 9.88 -1.30 14.67
N VAL A 18 10.41 -0.67 13.61
CA VAL A 18 10.96 -1.36 12.43
C VAL A 18 12.47 -1.43 12.58
N ASP A 19 13.03 -2.63 12.56
CA ASP A 19 14.46 -2.86 12.43
C ASP A 19 14.81 -3.12 10.97
N GLU A 20 15.20 -2.06 10.26
CA GLU A 20 15.60 -2.09 8.85
C GLU A 20 16.79 -3.02 8.56
N ALA A 21 17.60 -3.38 9.57
CA ALA A 21 18.74 -4.27 9.36
C ALA A 21 18.34 -5.75 9.35
N THR A 22 17.21 -6.08 9.96
CA THR A 22 16.68 -7.45 10.04
C THR A 22 15.35 -7.63 9.34
N ASP A 23 14.78 -6.54 8.80
CA ASP A 23 13.44 -6.47 8.25
C ASP A 23 12.37 -7.00 9.22
N THR A 24 12.56 -6.71 10.52
CA THR A 24 11.63 -7.15 11.57
C THR A 24 10.82 -5.98 12.10
N VAL A 25 9.50 -6.17 12.18
CA VAL A 25 8.56 -5.21 12.74
C VAL A 25 8.09 -5.73 14.10
N THR A 26 8.38 -4.98 15.16
CA THR A 26 7.95 -5.32 16.53
C THR A 26 6.88 -4.35 16.99
N ALA A 27 5.65 -4.84 17.23
CA ALA A 27 4.61 -4.04 17.86
C ALA A 27 5.03 -3.64 19.28
N THR A 28 5.12 -2.34 19.53
CA THR A 28 5.50 -1.77 20.83
C THR A 28 4.28 -1.29 21.62
N ARG A 29 3.17 -0.98 20.94
CA ARG A 29 1.91 -0.60 21.57
C ARG A 29 0.72 -0.95 20.69
N ILE A 30 -0.37 -1.39 21.31
CA ILE A 30 -1.67 -1.59 20.66
C ILE A 30 -2.70 -0.73 21.39
N ARG A 31 -3.51 0.02 20.63
CA ARG A 31 -4.66 0.79 21.11
C ARG A 31 -5.90 0.35 20.33
N THR A 32 -7.04 0.32 20.98
CA THR A 32 -8.33 0.06 20.32
C THR A 32 -8.92 1.38 19.85
N GLU A 33 -9.43 1.39 18.62
CA GLU A 33 -10.03 2.57 18.00
C GLU A 33 -11.51 2.31 17.77
N GLU A 34 -12.37 3.01 18.52
CA GLU A 34 -13.82 2.99 18.33
C GLU A 34 -14.29 4.24 17.56
N ALA A 35 -15.22 4.05 16.63
CA ALA A 35 -15.83 5.15 15.89
C ALA A 35 -16.91 5.85 16.72
N ILE A 36 -17.65 5.08 17.52
CA ILE A 36 -18.74 5.59 18.36
C ILE A 36 -18.73 4.85 19.70
N ARG A 37 -18.87 5.59 20.79
CA ARG A 37 -19.26 5.10 22.10
C ARG A 37 -20.45 5.92 22.58
N GLY A 38 -21.67 5.37 22.56
CA GLY A 38 -22.86 6.17 22.82
C GLY A 38 -24.18 5.42 22.81
N PRO A 39 -25.29 6.09 23.14
CA PRO A 39 -26.59 5.45 23.26
C PRO A 39 -27.13 5.01 21.89
N PHE A 40 -27.55 3.76 21.81
CA PHE A 40 -28.37 3.23 20.76
C PHE A 40 -29.73 3.94 20.72
N GLU A 41 -30.18 4.31 19.52
CA GLU A 41 -31.44 5.02 19.32
C GLU A 41 -32.51 4.11 18.70
N ALA A 42 -32.20 3.52 17.53
CA ALA A 42 -33.17 2.75 16.77
C ALA A 42 -32.51 1.80 15.77
N VAL A 43 -33.21 0.71 15.45
CA VAL A 43 -32.96 -0.08 14.24
C VAL A 43 -33.73 0.57 13.08
N VAL A 44 -33.03 0.90 12.00
CA VAL A 44 -33.63 1.43 10.76
C VAL A 44 -34.08 0.27 9.88
N ASN A 45 -33.24 -0.75 9.73
CA ASN A 45 -33.52 -2.01 9.04
C ASN A 45 -32.50 -3.09 9.49
N ASP A 46 -32.57 -4.29 8.92
CA ASP A 46 -31.73 -5.44 9.30
C ASP A 46 -30.20 -5.19 9.20
N HIS A 47 -29.77 -4.15 8.47
CA HIS A 47 -28.37 -3.80 8.23
C HIS A 47 -28.08 -2.33 8.54
N THR A 48 -28.94 -1.66 9.30
CA THR A 48 -28.73 -0.25 9.63
C THR A 48 -29.34 0.08 10.97
N LEU A 49 -28.56 0.73 11.83
CA LEU A 49 -29.02 1.26 13.11
C LEU A 49 -28.51 2.70 13.32
N THR A 50 -29.11 3.38 14.28
CA THR A 50 -28.69 4.72 14.70
C THR A 50 -28.10 4.66 16.12
N VAL A 51 -26.88 5.18 16.28
CA VAL A 51 -26.21 5.34 17.59
C VAL A 51 -25.78 6.79 17.72
N MET A 52 -26.27 7.48 18.75
CA MET A 52 -25.90 8.86 19.07
C MET A 52 -25.86 9.80 17.84
N GLY A 53 -26.94 9.80 17.05
CA GLY A 53 -27.10 10.59 15.83
C GLY A 53 -26.31 10.11 14.60
N GLN A 54 -25.54 9.02 14.70
CA GLN A 54 -24.78 8.45 13.59
C GLN A 54 -25.52 7.29 12.95
N THR A 55 -25.39 7.16 11.64
CA THR A 55 -25.92 5.99 10.90
C THR A 55 -24.83 4.93 10.84
N VAL A 56 -25.10 3.77 11.44
CA VAL A 56 -24.19 2.61 11.45
C VAL A 56 -24.75 1.57 10.49
N VAL A 57 -23.94 1.13 9.54
CA VAL A 57 -24.29 0.14 8.52
C VAL A 57 -23.51 -1.15 8.71
N PHE A 58 -24.16 -2.27 8.38
CA PHE A 58 -23.56 -3.60 8.36
C PHE A 58 -23.35 -4.00 6.90
N ASP A 59 -22.15 -4.46 6.53
CA ASP A 59 -21.93 -5.00 5.20
C ASP A 59 -22.67 -6.36 5.08
N PRO A 60 -23.58 -6.54 4.10
CA PRO A 60 -24.31 -7.78 3.93
C PRO A 60 -23.45 -8.95 3.41
N THR A 61 -22.25 -8.65 2.90
CA THR A 61 -21.26 -9.61 2.40
C THR A 61 -20.16 -9.91 3.42
N ASP A 62 -19.93 -9.01 4.38
CA ASP A 62 -19.02 -9.18 5.51
C ASP A 62 -19.63 -8.59 6.81
N PRO A 63 -20.52 -9.33 7.50
CA PRO A 63 -21.30 -8.76 8.59
C PRO A 63 -20.44 -8.46 9.81
N ALA A 64 -20.65 -7.27 10.40
CA ALA A 64 -20.01 -6.88 11.65
C ALA A 64 -20.16 -7.96 12.73
N VAL A 65 -19.10 -8.16 13.50
CA VAL A 65 -19.12 -9.07 14.65
C VAL A 65 -19.90 -8.43 15.78
N LEU A 66 -21.02 -9.04 16.17
CA LEU A 66 -21.74 -8.66 17.39
C LEU A 66 -21.19 -9.46 18.55
N ASP A 67 -20.76 -8.75 19.60
CA ASP A 67 -20.30 -9.39 20.83
C ASP A 67 -21.42 -10.18 21.54
N ASP A 68 -21.02 -11.20 22.30
CA ASP A 68 -21.94 -12.03 23.08
C ASP A 68 -22.74 -11.25 24.14
N SER A 69 -22.33 -10.03 24.48
CA SER A 69 -23.13 -9.10 25.29
C SER A 69 -24.46 -8.74 24.63
N ILE A 70 -24.56 -8.75 23.29
CA ILE A 70 -25.77 -8.40 22.54
C ILE A 70 -26.64 -9.64 22.31
N VAL A 71 -27.34 -10.05 23.37
CA VAL A 71 -28.22 -11.23 23.32
C VAL A 71 -29.40 -10.99 22.38
N GLY A 72 -29.50 -11.80 21.33
CA GLY A 72 -30.58 -11.70 20.34
C GLY A 72 -30.25 -10.82 19.13
N GLY A 73 -28.98 -10.41 18.98
CA GLY A 73 -28.51 -9.54 17.91
C GLY A 73 -29.08 -8.13 18.02
N ILE A 74 -29.06 -7.37 16.91
CA ILE A 74 -29.56 -5.98 16.90
C ILE A 74 -31.02 -5.85 17.36
N GLY A 75 -31.84 -6.90 17.21
CA GLY A 75 -33.23 -6.93 17.68
C GLY A 75 -33.37 -7.05 19.20
N GLY A 76 -32.29 -7.38 19.92
CA GLY A 76 -32.21 -7.41 21.38
C GLY A 76 -31.89 -6.06 22.02
N LEU A 77 -31.48 -5.06 21.23
CA LEU A 77 -31.09 -3.74 21.72
C LEU A 77 -32.30 -2.91 22.14
N SER A 78 -32.14 -2.15 23.22
CA SER A 78 -33.11 -1.20 23.76
C SER A 78 -32.59 0.22 23.66
N ALA A 79 -33.46 1.17 23.29
CA ALA A 79 -33.09 2.58 23.21
C ALA A 79 -32.45 3.07 24.53
N GLY A 80 -31.27 3.67 24.43
CA GLY A 80 -30.45 4.11 25.56
C GLY A 80 -29.37 3.11 26.00
N ASP A 81 -29.35 1.88 25.48
CA ASP A 81 -28.23 0.97 25.64
C ASP A 81 -26.96 1.63 25.09
N VAL A 82 -25.85 1.63 25.84
CA VAL A 82 -24.60 2.23 25.36
C VAL A 82 -23.86 1.19 24.54
N LEU A 83 -23.53 1.55 23.31
CA LEU A 83 -22.76 0.72 22.39
C LEU A 83 -21.37 1.28 22.20
N GLU A 84 -20.39 0.39 22.13
CA GLU A 84 -19.08 0.64 21.54
C GLU A 84 -19.09 0.04 20.12
N VAL A 85 -18.84 0.89 19.13
CA VAL A 85 -18.90 0.55 17.71
C VAL A 85 -17.52 0.79 17.09
N HIS A 86 -16.89 -0.28 16.64
CA HIS A 86 -15.70 -0.21 15.80
C HIS A 86 -16.11 -0.27 14.33
N GLY A 87 -15.33 0.41 13.50
CA GLY A 87 -15.56 0.45 12.08
C GLY A 87 -14.99 1.71 11.46
N ASP A 88 -15.15 1.81 10.14
CA ASP A 88 -14.66 2.94 9.38
C ASP A 88 -15.76 3.97 9.20
N VAL A 89 -15.45 5.23 9.49
CA VAL A 89 -16.29 6.35 9.04
C VAL A 89 -16.08 6.48 7.53
N LEU A 90 -17.17 6.43 6.76
CA LEU A 90 -17.16 6.57 5.30
C LEU A 90 -17.23 8.05 4.90
N PRO A 91 -16.88 8.40 3.65
CA PRO A 91 -16.91 9.80 3.18
C PRO A 91 -18.29 10.48 3.28
N ASP A 92 -19.39 9.72 3.31
CA ASP A 92 -20.74 10.24 3.50
C ASP A 92 -21.13 10.43 4.99
N GLY A 93 -20.22 10.11 5.92
CA GLY A 93 -20.40 10.21 7.36
C GLY A 93 -21.10 9.01 8.00
N THR A 94 -21.43 7.96 7.23
CA THR A 94 -21.92 6.70 7.80
C THR A 94 -20.77 5.89 8.40
N VAL A 95 -21.05 5.05 9.39
CA VAL A 95 -20.05 4.15 9.99
C VAL A 95 -20.26 2.74 9.47
N ALA A 96 -19.31 2.21 8.72
CA ALA A 96 -19.25 0.81 8.32
C ALA A 96 -18.71 -0.01 9.49
N ALA A 97 -19.62 -0.62 10.26
CA ALA A 97 -19.25 -1.33 11.49
C ALA A 97 -18.56 -2.66 11.19
N THR A 98 -17.52 -2.96 11.96
CA THR A 98 -16.80 -4.24 11.93
C THR A 98 -16.96 -5.01 13.24
N PHE A 99 -17.20 -4.31 14.36
CA PHE A 99 -17.50 -4.91 15.65
C PHE A 99 -18.39 -4.00 16.50
N ILE A 100 -19.33 -4.60 17.25
CA ILE A 100 -20.23 -3.88 18.16
C ILE A 100 -20.40 -4.66 19.46
N GLU A 101 -20.27 -3.96 20.59
CA GLU A 101 -20.58 -4.51 21.92
C GLU A 101 -21.41 -3.56 22.78
N LEU A 102 -22.03 -4.10 23.83
CA LEU A 102 -22.63 -3.29 24.88
C LEU A 102 -21.57 -2.85 25.87
N GLU A 103 -21.52 -1.55 26.13
CA GLU A 103 -20.57 -0.96 27.07
C GLU A 103 -21.24 -0.67 28.42
N PRO A 104 -20.64 -1.06 29.57
CA PRO A 104 -21.21 -0.78 30.88
C PRO A 104 -21.26 0.72 31.19
N SER A 105 -22.46 1.24 31.48
CA SER A 105 -22.68 2.62 31.92
C SER A 105 -22.43 2.80 33.43
N PRO A 106 -21.87 3.94 33.90
CA PRO A 106 -21.52 5.14 33.12
C PRO A 106 -20.12 5.05 32.50
N VAL A 107 -20.04 5.43 31.22
CA VAL A 107 -18.81 5.59 30.44
C VAL A 107 -18.94 6.88 29.62
N ASN A 108 -17.83 7.61 29.42
CA ASN A 108 -17.84 8.79 28.57
C ASN A 108 -18.28 8.44 27.15
N PHE A 109 -18.92 9.38 26.47
CA PHE A 109 -19.33 9.17 25.09
C PHE A 109 -18.25 9.66 24.14
N LYS A 110 -18.09 8.93 23.02
CA LYS A 110 -17.14 9.25 21.96
C LYS A 110 -17.84 9.23 20.60
N VAL A 111 -17.47 10.13 19.70
CA VAL A 111 -17.82 10.04 18.28
C VAL A 111 -16.68 10.57 17.40
N LYS A 112 -16.34 9.82 16.35
CA LYS A 112 -15.47 10.28 15.28
C LYS A 112 -16.29 10.77 14.08
N GLY A 113 -15.85 11.84 13.43
CA GLY A 113 -16.45 12.29 12.17
C GLY A 113 -16.08 13.73 11.78
N VAL A 114 -16.68 14.20 10.69
CA VAL A 114 -16.40 15.52 10.13
C VAL A 114 -17.26 16.61 10.79
N ILE A 115 -16.62 17.70 11.21
CA ILE A 115 -17.30 18.89 11.73
C ILE A 115 -18.10 19.57 10.62
N ALA A 116 -19.36 19.90 10.92
CA ALA A 116 -20.22 20.69 10.03
C ALA A 116 -21.07 21.72 10.80
N GLY A 117 -21.23 22.91 10.21
CA GLY A 117 -22.14 23.93 10.72
C GLY A 117 -21.70 24.52 12.06
N THR A 118 -20.41 24.85 12.19
CA THR A 118 -19.85 25.48 13.40
C THR A 118 -20.53 26.83 13.69
N ASP A 119 -21.10 26.96 14.88
CA ASP A 119 -21.65 28.21 15.43
C ASP A 119 -20.78 28.68 16.60
N ALA A 120 -19.93 29.66 16.35
CA ALA A 120 -19.05 30.24 17.36
C ALA A 120 -19.79 31.07 18.44
N THR A 121 -21.05 31.44 18.21
CA THR A 121 -21.86 32.19 19.20
C THR A 121 -22.56 31.23 20.14
N ALA A 122 -23.16 30.17 19.60
CA ALA A 122 -23.78 29.11 20.39
C ALA A 122 -22.76 28.16 21.03
N MET A 123 -21.51 28.17 20.54
CA MET A 123 -20.45 27.21 20.88
C MET A 123 -20.85 25.77 20.56
N THR A 124 -21.42 25.56 19.38
CA THR A 124 -21.86 24.25 18.89
C THR A 124 -21.36 23.93 17.48
N PHE A 125 -21.25 22.65 17.16
CA PHE A 125 -21.11 22.14 15.79
C PHE A 125 -21.86 20.81 15.64
N ARG A 126 -21.84 20.20 14.45
CA ARG A 126 -22.41 18.87 14.22
C ARG A 126 -21.36 17.87 13.75
N VAL A 127 -21.57 16.61 14.14
CA VAL A 127 -20.92 15.42 13.58
C VAL A 127 -22.04 14.47 13.17
N GLY A 128 -22.18 14.21 11.87
CA GLY A 128 -23.36 13.52 11.36
C GLY A 128 -24.67 14.20 11.80
N GLY A 129 -25.56 13.43 12.44
CA GLY A 129 -26.82 13.95 13.00
C GLY A 129 -26.69 14.54 14.41
N LEU A 130 -25.55 14.38 15.09
CA LEU A 130 -25.35 14.79 16.48
C LEU A 130 -24.97 16.27 16.57
N THR A 131 -25.61 17.01 17.47
CA THR A 131 -25.15 18.35 17.87
C THR A 131 -24.17 18.20 19.03
N VAL A 132 -23.03 18.88 18.95
CA VAL A 132 -21.99 18.90 19.98
C VAL A 132 -21.93 20.30 20.58
N ASP A 133 -22.02 20.40 21.90
CA ASP A 133 -21.72 21.61 22.67
C ASP A 133 -20.26 21.54 23.14
N TYR A 134 -19.44 22.45 22.64
CA TYR A 134 -18.00 22.52 22.96
C TYR A 134 -17.65 23.66 23.91
N ALA A 135 -18.63 24.31 24.56
CA ALA A 135 -18.40 25.49 25.39
C ALA A 135 -17.38 25.28 26.53
N GLY A 136 -17.29 24.04 27.03
CA GLY A 136 -16.36 23.63 28.09
C GLY A 136 -15.27 22.66 27.65
N ALA A 137 -15.15 22.37 26.35
CA ALA A 137 -14.23 21.35 25.86
C ALA A 137 -12.78 21.86 25.82
N ASP A 138 -11.82 20.94 26.02
CA ASP A 138 -10.44 21.16 25.62
C ASP A 138 -10.32 21.07 24.09
N LEU A 139 -9.75 22.11 23.49
CA LEU A 139 -9.59 22.28 22.05
C LEU A 139 -8.12 22.40 21.65
N SER A 140 -7.19 22.15 22.59
CA SER A 140 -5.75 22.41 22.38
C SER A 140 -5.11 21.54 21.30
N ASP A 141 -5.76 20.43 20.94
CA ASP A 141 -5.32 19.51 19.88
C ASP A 141 -5.96 19.82 18.51
N LEU A 142 -6.72 20.92 18.40
CA LEU A 142 -7.25 21.41 17.12
C LEU A 142 -6.35 22.47 16.48
N PRO A 143 -6.27 22.53 15.14
CA PRO A 143 -5.63 23.64 14.44
C PRO A 143 -6.18 24.99 14.89
N GLY A 144 -5.32 25.85 15.42
CA GLY A 144 -5.72 27.16 15.93
C GLY A 144 -6.59 27.12 17.19
N ASN A 145 -6.66 25.97 17.87
CA ASN A 145 -7.46 25.69 19.05
C ASN A 145 -8.96 25.97 18.87
N ALA A 146 -9.49 25.72 17.66
CA ALA A 146 -10.88 26.02 17.33
C ALA A 146 -11.48 24.97 16.39
N PRO A 147 -12.75 24.56 16.62
CA PRO A 147 -13.53 23.78 15.66
C PRO A 147 -13.68 24.54 14.34
N ALA A 148 -13.55 23.83 13.23
CA ALA A 148 -13.80 24.36 11.89
C ALA A 148 -14.46 23.30 11.01
N ASP A 149 -15.37 23.74 10.16
CA ASP A 149 -16.06 22.86 9.21
C ASP A 149 -15.05 22.15 8.30
N GLY A 150 -15.28 20.85 8.09
CA GLY A 150 -14.40 19.99 7.28
C GLY A 150 -13.29 19.30 8.06
N LEU A 151 -13.04 19.65 9.32
CA LEU A 151 -12.09 18.91 10.15
C LEU A 151 -12.68 17.55 10.55
N PHE A 152 -11.92 16.47 10.34
CA PHE A 152 -12.21 15.17 10.92
C PHE A 152 -11.68 15.14 12.35
N VAL A 153 -12.57 14.84 13.29
CA VAL A 153 -12.28 14.93 14.72
C VAL A 153 -12.76 13.72 15.48
N GLU A 154 -12.12 13.47 16.61
CA GLU A 154 -12.66 12.69 17.70
C GLU A 154 -13.24 13.64 18.76
N VAL A 155 -14.48 13.39 19.17
CA VAL A 155 -15.16 14.15 20.24
C VAL A 155 -15.39 13.23 21.42
N GLU A 156 -14.78 13.54 22.56
CA GLU A 156 -15.10 12.93 23.85
C GLU A 156 -16.04 13.85 24.64
N GLY A 157 -17.06 13.29 25.28
CA GLY A 157 -17.99 14.04 26.11
C GLY A 157 -18.53 13.26 27.30
N ASN A 158 -19.43 13.93 28.03
CA ASN A 158 -20.03 13.39 29.24
C ASN A 158 -20.77 12.06 29.00
N PRO A 159 -20.93 11.21 30.03
CA PRO A 159 -21.63 9.92 29.95
C PRO A 159 -23.17 10.04 29.81
N ALA A 160 -23.65 11.18 29.33
CA ALA A 160 -25.05 11.50 29.10
C ALA A 160 -25.16 12.67 28.12
N LEU A 161 -26.20 12.64 27.28
CA LEU A 161 -26.58 13.77 26.43
C LEU A 161 -27.24 14.87 27.28
N GLY A 162 -27.10 16.11 26.81
CA GLY A 162 -27.78 17.28 27.35
C GLY A 162 -29.29 17.24 27.13
N ALA A 163 -30.00 18.21 27.70
CA ALA A 163 -31.47 18.22 27.67
C ALA A 163 -32.06 18.40 26.25
N GLY A 164 -31.28 18.93 25.31
CA GLY A 164 -31.63 19.05 23.90
C GLY A 164 -31.17 17.86 23.04
N GLY A 165 -30.54 16.85 23.64
CA GLY A 165 -29.93 15.71 22.92
C GLY A 165 -28.51 15.98 22.40
N GLU A 166 -27.90 17.10 22.78
CA GLU A 166 -26.52 17.44 22.44
C GLU A 166 -25.50 16.62 23.24
N LEU A 167 -24.36 16.30 22.62
CA LEU A 167 -23.20 15.81 23.37
C LEU A 167 -22.48 17.01 23.97
N VAL A 168 -22.42 17.07 25.30
CA VAL A 168 -21.60 18.07 26.01
C VAL A 168 -20.16 17.56 26.01
N ALA A 169 -19.34 18.13 25.12
CA ALA A 169 -17.97 17.71 24.90
C ALA A 169 -17.06 18.15 26.04
N THR A 170 -16.16 17.27 26.43
CA THR A 170 -15.06 17.53 27.35
C THR A 170 -13.75 17.73 26.60
N LYS A 171 -13.61 17.13 25.41
CA LYS A 171 -12.44 17.29 24.55
C LYS A 171 -12.81 17.11 23.07
N VAL A 172 -12.17 17.88 22.20
CA VAL A 172 -12.25 17.70 20.75
C VAL A 172 -10.82 17.67 20.20
N GLU A 173 -10.46 16.56 19.57
CA GLU A 173 -9.12 16.31 19.03
C GLU A 173 -9.19 16.20 17.51
N SER A 174 -8.15 16.71 16.84
CA SER A 174 -7.99 16.50 15.40
C SER A 174 -7.56 15.06 15.16
N ASP A 175 -8.32 14.33 14.36
CA ASP A 175 -8.01 12.93 14.04
C ASP A 175 -7.69 12.75 12.55
N ALA A 176 -6.88 13.68 12.04
CA ALA A 176 -6.66 13.86 10.61
C ALA A 176 -6.03 12.65 9.93
N LEU A 177 -5.28 11.80 10.66
CA LEU A 177 -4.66 10.59 10.12
C LEU A 177 -5.67 9.44 9.92
N ASP A 178 -6.71 9.40 10.75
CA ASP A 178 -7.82 8.45 10.65
C ASP A 178 -8.94 8.96 9.74
N ALA A 179 -8.76 10.17 9.16
CA ALA A 179 -9.72 10.72 8.22
C ALA A 179 -9.87 9.78 7.01
N PRO A 180 -11.08 9.64 6.43
CA PRO A 180 -11.30 8.69 5.35
C PRO A 180 -10.42 8.93 4.11
N GLU A 181 -10.02 10.19 3.91
CA GLU A 181 -9.14 10.66 2.82
C GLU A 181 -7.65 10.64 3.18
N ALA A 182 -7.29 10.40 4.45
CA ALA A 182 -5.91 10.36 4.93
C ALA A 182 -5.32 8.95 4.97
N ARG A 183 -6.12 7.92 4.66
CA ARG A 183 -5.60 6.56 4.50
C ARG A 183 -4.58 6.57 3.37
N GLU A 184 -3.32 6.32 3.71
CA GLU A 184 -2.25 6.12 2.74
C GLU A 184 -2.61 4.91 1.87
N MET A 185 -2.64 5.14 0.57
CA MET A 185 -2.80 4.10 -0.41
C MET A 185 -1.43 3.84 -1.02
N ARG A 186 -1.06 2.57 -1.04
CA ARG A 186 0.09 2.06 -1.77
C ARG A 186 -0.40 1.33 -3.01
N VAL A 187 0.10 1.73 -4.18
CA VAL A 187 -0.15 1.06 -5.45
C VAL A 187 1.16 0.81 -6.14
N GLU A 188 1.41 -0.44 -6.44
CA GLU A 188 2.51 -0.89 -7.28
C GLU A 188 1.98 -1.22 -8.67
N GLY A 189 2.73 -0.87 -9.71
CA GLY A 189 2.34 -1.19 -11.07
C GLY A 189 3.07 -0.42 -12.15
N THR A 190 2.66 -0.67 -13.39
CA THR A 190 3.21 0.05 -14.55
C THR A 190 2.53 1.40 -14.72
N VAL A 191 3.32 2.45 -14.92
CA VAL A 191 2.85 3.77 -15.31
C VAL A 191 2.22 3.68 -16.71
N THR A 192 0.94 4.03 -16.84
CA THR A 192 0.19 3.97 -18.11
C THR A 192 0.09 5.32 -18.82
N ALA A 193 0.17 6.42 -18.07
CA ALA A 193 0.08 7.78 -18.59
C ALA A 193 0.82 8.77 -17.67
N VAL A 194 1.36 9.84 -18.26
CA VAL A 194 2.00 10.95 -17.52
C VAL A 194 1.63 12.28 -18.19
N GLU A 195 1.15 13.24 -17.41
CA GLU A 195 0.84 14.61 -17.83
C GLU A 195 1.34 15.61 -16.77
N GLY A 196 2.54 16.15 -16.98
CA GLY A 196 3.16 17.08 -16.05
C GLY A 196 3.46 16.41 -14.71
N ALA A 197 2.79 16.86 -13.65
CA ALA A 197 2.93 16.31 -12.30
C ALA A 197 1.86 15.25 -11.95
N SER A 198 1.03 14.87 -12.94
CA SER A 198 0.02 13.82 -12.81
C SER A 198 0.43 12.59 -13.61
N PHE A 199 0.07 11.41 -13.11
CA PHE A 199 0.35 10.14 -13.78
C PHE A 199 -0.68 9.08 -13.40
N GLU A 200 -0.69 7.96 -14.10
CA GLU A 200 -1.55 6.81 -13.80
C GLU A 200 -0.71 5.55 -13.65
N VAL A 201 -0.97 4.76 -12.61
CA VAL A 201 -0.38 3.43 -12.39
C VAL A 201 -1.48 2.40 -12.53
N GLU A 202 -1.44 1.59 -13.59
CA GLU A 202 -2.50 0.63 -13.94
C GLU A 202 -3.94 1.19 -13.92
N GLY A 203 -4.08 2.48 -14.27
CA GLY A 203 -5.37 3.19 -14.27
C GLY A 203 -5.77 3.83 -12.93
N GLN A 204 -4.93 3.71 -11.89
CA GLN A 204 -5.06 4.50 -10.66
C GLN A 204 -4.37 5.87 -10.85
N PRO A 205 -5.10 7.00 -10.78
CA PRO A 205 -4.51 8.32 -10.88
C PRO A 205 -3.67 8.67 -9.64
N ALA A 206 -2.53 9.31 -9.88
CA ALA A 206 -1.63 9.84 -8.87
C ALA A 206 -1.08 11.21 -9.27
N GLN A 207 -0.67 12.01 -8.28
CA GLN A 207 -0.02 13.29 -8.45
C GLN A 207 1.18 13.41 -7.53
N TRP A 208 2.30 13.90 -8.05
CA TRP A 208 3.47 14.24 -7.26
C TRP A 208 3.66 15.75 -7.17
N ASN A 209 4.45 16.21 -6.20
CA ASN A 209 4.82 17.60 -6.06
C ASN A 209 6.28 17.73 -5.56
N ALA A 210 6.74 18.96 -5.29
CA ALA A 210 8.12 19.20 -4.87
C ALA A 210 8.50 18.57 -3.50
N GLY A 211 7.52 18.11 -2.72
CA GLY A 211 7.70 17.37 -1.48
C GLY A 211 7.69 15.85 -1.63
N THR A 212 7.35 15.31 -2.82
CA THR A 212 7.37 13.87 -3.07
C THR A 212 8.80 13.34 -3.07
N LEU A 213 9.05 12.28 -2.30
CA LEU A 213 10.31 11.55 -2.29
C LEU A 213 10.37 10.58 -3.47
N PHE A 214 11.39 10.72 -4.32
CA PHE A 214 11.68 9.72 -5.35
C PHE A 214 12.83 8.81 -4.89
N VAL A 215 12.62 7.49 -4.99
CA VAL A 215 13.61 6.46 -4.67
C VAL A 215 13.85 5.63 -5.93
N GLY A 216 15.10 5.29 -6.24
CA GLY A 216 15.42 4.49 -7.43
C GLY A 216 15.22 5.23 -8.76
N GLY A 217 14.92 6.53 -8.74
CA GLY A 217 14.78 7.37 -9.93
C GLY A 217 14.47 8.83 -9.59
N THR A 218 14.07 9.59 -10.59
CA THR A 218 13.62 10.98 -10.46
C THR A 218 12.25 11.18 -11.13
N SER A 219 11.65 12.35 -10.95
CA SER A 219 10.40 12.69 -11.66
C SER A 219 10.54 12.66 -13.19
N ASP A 220 11.74 12.83 -13.73
CA ASP A 220 11.98 12.78 -15.18
C ASP A 220 11.94 11.34 -15.73
N ASP A 221 12.15 10.34 -14.86
CA ASP A 221 12.08 8.92 -15.19
C ASP A 221 10.65 8.36 -15.13
N LEU A 222 9.71 9.15 -14.60
CA LEU A 222 8.29 8.82 -14.55
C LEU A 222 7.68 8.98 -15.95
N VAL A 223 7.69 7.89 -16.72
CA VAL A 223 7.17 7.82 -18.09
C VAL A 223 6.32 6.57 -18.27
N PRO A 224 5.40 6.52 -19.26
CA PRO A 224 4.63 5.31 -19.52
C PRO A 224 5.54 4.09 -19.73
N GLY A 225 5.29 3.00 -19.01
CA GLY A 225 6.10 1.78 -19.00
C GLY A 225 7.06 1.64 -17.82
N ALA A 226 7.28 2.70 -17.03
CA ALA A 226 8.04 2.58 -15.78
C ALA A 226 7.24 1.78 -14.74
N PHE A 227 7.89 0.86 -14.02
CA PHE A 227 7.27 0.11 -12.93
C PHE A 227 7.60 0.79 -11.60
N VAL A 228 6.57 1.19 -10.86
CA VAL A 228 6.71 2.02 -9.67
C VAL A 228 5.78 1.57 -8.55
N GLU A 229 6.22 1.76 -7.32
CA GLU A 229 5.35 1.83 -6.14
C GLU A 229 5.07 3.31 -5.81
N VAL A 230 3.80 3.65 -5.63
CA VAL A 230 3.34 4.99 -5.24
C VAL A 230 2.64 4.89 -3.91
N GLU A 231 3.04 5.74 -2.97
CA GLU A 231 2.48 5.81 -1.63
C GLU A 231 2.05 7.24 -1.31
N GLY A 232 0.85 7.39 -0.77
CA GLY A 232 0.35 8.67 -0.26
C GLY A 232 -1.16 8.66 -0.01
N PRO A 233 -1.71 9.73 0.60
CA PRO A 233 -3.13 9.83 0.88
C PRO A 233 -3.98 9.93 -0.40
N VAL A 234 -5.21 9.44 -0.35
CA VAL A 234 -6.15 9.49 -1.48
C VAL A 234 -7.17 10.60 -1.27
N SER A 235 -7.17 11.59 -2.18
CA SER A 235 -8.22 12.60 -2.23
C SER A 235 -8.93 12.57 -3.57
N ALA A 236 -10.27 12.50 -3.54
CA ALA A 236 -11.12 12.41 -4.73
C ALA A 236 -10.72 11.30 -5.74
N GLY A 237 -10.18 10.17 -5.24
CA GLY A 237 -9.74 9.04 -6.06
C GLY A 237 -8.37 9.21 -6.71
N VAL A 238 -7.61 10.24 -6.34
CA VAL A 238 -6.23 10.49 -6.79
C VAL A 238 -5.29 10.31 -5.61
N ILE A 239 -4.21 9.54 -5.79
CA ILE A 239 -3.14 9.43 -4.80
C ILE A 239 -2.31 10.71 -4.84
N LEU A 240 -2.20 11.43 -3.72
CA LEU A 240 -1.26 12.53 -3.56
C LEU A 240 0.06 11.93 -3.06
N ALA A 241 0.99 11.64 -3.97
CA ALA A 241 2.18 10.87 -3.68
C ALA A 241 3.11 11.61 -2.70
N ASP A 242 3.36 10.99 -1.55
CA ASP A 242 4.43 11.35 -0.63
C ASP A 242 5.73 10.65 -1.02
N LYS A 243 5.63 9.45 -1.60
CA LYS A 243 6.76 8.67 -2.12
C LYS A 243 6.42 8.01 -3.46
N VAL A 244 7.40 8.01 -4.37
CA VAL A 244 7.41 7.20 -5.59
C VAL A 244 8.73 6.43 -5.65
N GLU A 245 8.65 5.11 -5.66
CA GLU A 245 9.80 4.22 -5.75
C GLU A 245 9.80 3.49 -7.09
N PHE A 246 10.90 3.61 -7.83
CA PHE A 246 11.12 2.82 -9.04
C PHE A 246 11.63 1.45 -8.65
N GLN A 247 10.93 0.42 -9.08
CA GLN A 247 11.18 -0.95 -8.66
C GLN A 247 12.15 -1.68 -9.59
N ASP A 248 13.04 -2.47 -8.99
CA ASP A 248 14.10 -3.23 -9.66
C ASP A 248 13.58 -4.59 -10.17
N GLU A 249 12.74 -4.61 -11.20
CA GLU A 249 12.26 -5.88 -11.78
C GLU A 249 13.34 -6.63 -12.57
N ILE A 250 14.38 -5.93 -13.03
CA ILE A 250 15.40 -6.50 -13.90
C ILE A 250 16.67 -6.82 -13.10
N ASP A 251 17.09 -8.08 -13.17
CA ASP A 251 18.32 -8.56 -12.57
C ASP A 251 19.15 -9.33 -13.60
N LEU A 252 20.29 -8.75 -13.96
CA LEU A 252 21.18 -9.26 -14.98
C LEU A 252 22.50 -9.65 -14.34
N GLU A 253 23.04 -10.82 -14.69
CA GLU A 253 24.40 -11.21 -14.34
C GLU A 253 25.11 -11.70 -15.59
N SER A 254 26.26 -11.14 -15.93
CA SER A 254 27.13 -11.60 -17.03
C SER A 254 28.47 -10.86 -17.00
N ASP A 255 29.37 -11.22 -17.92
CA ASP A 255 30.57 -10.44 -18.21
C ASP A 255 30.24 -9.15 -18.97
N LEU A 256 30.98 -8.08 -18.70
CA LEU A 256 30.90 -6.85 -19.50
C LEU A 256 31.63 -7.02 -20.83
N ALA A 257 30.89 -7.01 -21.93
CA ALA A 257 31.47 -6.96 -23.28
C ALA A 257 32.16 -5.61 -23.54
N ALA A 258 31.56 -4.53 -23.05
CA ALA A 258 32.08 -3.17 -23.19
C ALA A 258 31.56 -2.26 -22.07
N VAL A 259 32.33 -1.21 -21.79
CA VAL A 259 31.89 -0.04 -21.03
C VAL A 259 32.00 1.16 -21.97
N GLY A 260 30.88 1.84 -22.19
CA GLY A 260 30.79 3.01 -23.06
C GLY A 260 31.53 4.22 -22.50
N ASP A 261 31.85 5.20 -23.36
CA ASP A 261 32.46 6.47 -22.93
C ASP A 261 31.51 7.29 -22.02
N ASP A 262 30.22 7.04 -22.11
CA ASP A 262 29.15 7.58 -21.26
C ASP A 262 28.91 6.78 -19.98
N GLY A 263 29.67 5.69 -19.76
CA GLY A 263 29.54 4.80 -18.61
C GLY A 263 28.51 3.68 -18.78
N SER A 264 27.80 3.61 -19.91
CA SER A 264 26.86 2.52 -20.19
C SER A 264 27.55 1.16 -20.23
N LEU A 265 26.83 0.11 -19.83
CA LEU A 265 27.35 -1.23 -19.66
C LEU A 265 26.72 -2.16 -20.69
N THR A 266 27.52 -2.81 -21.54
CA THR A 266 27.03 -3.83 -22.48
C THR A 266 27.37 -5.23 -21.95
N LEU A 267 26.36 -6.08 -21.76
CA LEU A 267 26.52 -7.42 -21.20
C LEU A 267 26.76 -8.46 -22.30
N ALA A 268 27.84 -9.24 -22.17
CA ALA A 268 28.15 -10.34 -23.07
C ALA A 268 27.08 -11.43 -23.01
N GLY A 269 26.84 -12.13 -24.12
CA GLY A 269 25.79 -13.15 -24.22
C GLY A 269 24.37 -12.59 -24.35
N LEU A 270 24.06 -11.51 -23.64
CA LEU A 270 22.76 -10.84 -23.67
C LEU A 270 22.70 -9.78 -24.77
N GLY A 271 23.79 -9.06 -25.03
CA GLY A 271 23.80 -7.94 -25.98
C GLY A 271 22.97 -6.73 -25.53
N LEU A 272 22.46 -6.76 -24.30
CA LEU A 272 21.76 -5.65 -23.66
C LEU A 272 22.75 -4.56 -23.28
N THR A 273 22.34 -3.30 -23.42
CA THR A 273 23.07 -2.14 -22.94
C THR A 273 22.25 -1.47 -21.85
N VAL A 274 22.88 -1.25 -20.69
CA VAL A 274 22.27 -0.64 -19.51
C VAL A 274 22.93 0.71 -19.27
N ALA A 275 22.14 1.77 -19.20
CA ALA A 275 22.59 3.10 -18.84
C ALA A 275 22.98 3.14 -17.35
N VAL A 276 23.98 3.96 -17.05
CA VAL A 276 24.44 4.22 -15.68
C VAL A 276 24.34 5.73 -15.46
N ASP A 277 23.65 6.13 -14.41
CA ASP A 277 23.56 7.53 -14.01
C ASP A 277 24.29 7.75 -12.68
N GLY A 278 25.13 8.79 -12.62
CA GLY A 278 26.00 9.02 -11.46
C GLY A 278 25.30 9.49 -10.18
N ASN A 279 24.03 9.92 -10.27
CA ASN A 279 23.22 10.30 -9.11
C ASN A 279 22.27 9.18 -8.69
N LEU A 280 21.88 8.31 -9.62
CA LEU A 280 20.94 7.23 -9.39
C LEU A 280 21.61 5.88 -9.13
N THR A 281 22.57 5.49 -9.95
CA THR A 281 23.15 4.15 -9.90
C THR A 281 24.11 3.98 -8.73
N GLU A 282 23.80 3.05 -7.83
CA GLU A 282 24.69 2.59 -6.78
C GLU A 282 25.81 1.70 -7.36
N MET A 283 26.99 2.27 -7.56
CA MET A 283 28.20 1.53 -7.94
C MET A 283 28.90 0.96 -6.70
N ARG A 284 28.83 -0.36 -6.48
CA ARG A 284 29.54 -1.02 -5.36
C ARG A 284 31.05 -1.10 -5.58
N ASP A 285 31.45 -1.27 -6.84
CA ASP A 285 32.84 -1.40 -7.26
C ASP A 285 33.07 -0.69 -8.61
N PRO A 286 34.29 -0.20 -8.89
CA PRO A 286 34.68 0.14 -10.25
C PRO A 286 34.68 -1.12 -11.14
N VAL A 287 34.09 -1.01 -12.33
CA VAL A 287 33.98 -2.10 -13.32
C VAL A 287 34.62 -1.68 -14.64
N GLY A 288 35.07 -2.67 -15.42
CA GLY A 288 35.59 -2.51 -16.77
C GLY A 288 35.22 -3.68 -17.68
N ALA A 289 35.52 -3.56 -18.97
CA ALA A 289 35.28 -4.64 -19.93
C ALA A 289 36.00 -5.93 -19.49
N GLY A 290 35.27 -7.05 -19.52
CA GLY A 290 35.70 -8.37 -19.07
C GLY A 290 35.44 -8.66 -17.58
N ASP A 291 34.99 -7.68 -16.79
CA ASP A 291 34.56 -7.94 -15.41
C ASP A 291 33.20 -8.66 -15.40
N HIS A 292 33.04 -9.61 -14.48
CA HIS A 292 31.77 -10.26 -14.19
C HIS A 292 30.95 -9.36 -13.25
N VAL A 293 29.71 -9.04 -13.61
CA VAL A 293 28.88 -8.09 -12.87
C VAL A 293 27.47 -8.62 -12.69
N ARG A 294 26.84 -8.22 -11.58
CA ARG A 294 25.39 -8.26 -11.39
C ARG A 294 24.85 -6.83 -11.44
N VAL A 295 23.79 -6.61 -12.19
CA VAL A 295 23.17 -5.31 -12.45
C VAL A 295 21.68 -5.42 -12.12
N ARG A 296 21.23 -4.66 -11.13
CA ARG A 296 19.81 -4.40 -10.91
C ARG A 296 19.42 -3.16 -11.72
N ALA A 297 18.28 -3.23 -12.38
CA ALA A 297 17.83 -2.21 -13.31
C ALA A 297 16.31 -2.17 -13.40
N PHE A 298 15.81 -1.10 -14.03
CA PHE A 298 14.44 -1.00 -14.51
C PHE A 298 14.41 -0.58 -15.98
N ARG A 299 13.27 -0.78 -16.62
CA ARG A 299 13.04 -0.37 -18.01
C ARG A 299 12.43 1.03 -18.04
N LEU A 300 13.05 1.93 -18.81
CA LEU A 300 12.48 3.24 -19.13
C LEU A 300 11.41 3.10 -20.22
N GLY A 301 10.52 4.08 -20.32
CA GLY A 301 9.41 4.07 -21.29
C GLY A 301 9.82 4.06 -22.77
N ASP A 302 11.07 4.39 -23.10
CA ASP A 302 11.63 4.24 -24.45
C ASP A 302 12.21 2.83 -24.72
N GLY A 303 12.10 1.93 -23.73
CA GLY A 303 12.58 0.56 -23.75
C GLY A 303 14.05 0.40 -23.34
N SER A 304 14.78 1.50 -23.08
CA SER A 304 16.14 1.44 -22.57
C SER A 304 16.17 0.96 -21.11
N LEU A 305 17.33 0.45 -20.66
CA LEU A 305 17.51 -0.05 -19.30
C LEU A 305 18.32 0.95 -18.50
N MET A 306 17.88 1.28 -17.28
CA MET A 306 18.59 2.14 -16.33
C MET A 306 19.04 1.32 -15.14
N ALA A 307 20.33 1.34 -14.82
CA ALA A 307 20.86 0.64 -13.66
C ALA A 307 20.56 1.42 -12.37
N THR A 308 20.08 0.72 -11.35
CA THR A 308 19.98 1.22 -9.98
C THR A 308 21.13 0.75 -9.12
N ARG A 309 21.71 -0.42 -9.44
CA ARG A 309 22.87 -0.97 -8.74
C ARG A 309 23.75 -1.80 -9.66
N VAL A 310 25.05 -1.63 -9.52
CA VAL A 310 26.06 -2.45 -10.21
C VAL A 310 27.04 -3.00 -9.17
N GLU A 311 27.18 -4.32 -9.13
CA GLU A 311 28.10 -5.04 -8.25
C GLU A 311 29.06 -5.89 -9.08
N ARG A 312 30.36 -5.74 -8.84
CA ARG A 312 31.35 -6.65 -9.44
C ARG A 312 31.36 -7.97 -8.68
N ARG A 313 31.20 -9.06 -9.40
CA ARG A 313 31.21 -10.42 -8.87
C ARG A 313 32.57 -11.08 -9.11
N SER A 314 32.77 -12.23 -8.49
CA SER A 314 33.94 -13.06 -8.84
C SER A 314 33.80 -13.55 -10.27
N ALA A 315 34.92 -13.65 -10.99
CA ALA A 315 34.92 -14.14 -12.37
C ALA A 315 34.23 -15.51 -12.46
N GLY A 316 33.36 -15.66 -13.46
CA GLY A 316 32.53 -16.83 -13.67
C GLY A 316 31.96 -16.85 -15.09
N THR A 317 31.10 -17.82 -15.37
CA THR A 317 30.38 -17.93 -16.65
C THR A 317 28.87 -17.79 -16.48
N THR A 318 28.40 -17.52 -15.27
CA THR A 318 26.96 -17.43 -14.98
C THR A 318 26.32 -16.34 -15.82
N VAL A 319 25.19 -16.66 -16.45
CA VAL A 319 24.32 -15.67 -17.05
C VAL A 319 22.97 -15.73 -16.35
N ARG A 320 22.55 -14.62 -15.74
CA ARG A 320 21.20 -14.41 -15.23
C ARG A 320 20.52 -13.38 -16.12
N LEU A 321 19.32 -13.71 -16.60
CA LEU A 321 18.42 -12.79 -17.28
C LEU A 321 17.08 -12.87 -16.57
N GLN A 322 16.83 -11.94 -15.67
CA GLN A 322 15.52 -11.74 -15.08
C GLN A 322 14.88 -10.46 -15.61
N GLY A 323 13.60 -10.53 -15.92
CA GLY A 323 12.81 -9.38 -16.31
C GLY A 323 11.44 -9.77 -16.85
N PRO A 324 10.62 -8.79 -17.24
CA PRO A 324 9.32 -9.03 -17.83
C PRO A 324 9.45 -9.74 -19.18
N VAL A 325 8.58 -10.72 -19.40
CA VAL A 325 8.48 -11.47 -20.65
C VAL A 325 7.82 -10.61 -21.72
N ASP A 326 8.46 -10.45 -22.88
CA ASP A 326 7.82 -9.81 -24.04
C ASP A 326 6.86 -10.78 -24.75
N SER A 327 7.24 -12.06 -24.83
CA SER A 327 6.40 -13.11 -25.41
C SER A 327 6.85 -14.52 -25.01
N ALA A 328 5.90 -15.46 -24.94
CA ALA A 328 6.18 -16.85 -24.67
C ALA A 328 5.40 -17.79 -25.61
N ALA A 329 6.13 -18.71 -26.24
CA ALA A 329 5.56 -19.78 -27.05
C ALA A 329 6.53 -20.97 -27.06
N ASP A 330 6.12 -22.11 -26.49
CA ASP A 330 6.95 -23.32 -26.38
C ASP A 330 7.62 -23.67 -27.74
N PRO A 331 8.96 -23.77 -27.82
CA PRO A 331 9.93 -23.87 -26.72
C PRO A 331 10.70 -22.59 -26.39
N THR A 332 10.19 -21.41 -26.73
CA THR A 332 10.91 -20.14 -26.55
C THR A 332 10.14 -19.19 -25.65
N VAL A 333 10.85 -18.61 -24.67
CA VAL A 333 10.42 -17.43 -23.92
C VAL A 333 11.33 -16.27 -24.28
N THR A 334 10.77 -15.11 -24.56
CA THR A 334 11.54 -13.89 -24.89
C THR A 334 11.44 -12.92 -23.72
N VAL A 335 12.59 -12.60 -23.13
CA VAL A 335 12.71 -11.69 -21.98
C VAL A 335 13.63 -10.55 -22.40
N LEU A 336 13.16 -9.30 -22.29
CA LEU A 336 13.91 -8.10 -22.69
C LEU A 336 14.50 -8.18 -24.12
N GLY A 337 13.75 -8.78 -25.04
CA GLY A 337 14.12 -9.00 -26.44
C GLY A 337 15.05 -10.19 -26.68
N ILE A 338 15.46 -10.91 -25.64
CA ILE A 338 16.37 -12.05 -25.71
C ILE A 338 15.57 -13.35 -25.74
N ALA A 339 15.74 -14.11 -26.83
CA ALA A 339 15.11 -15.42 -26.98
C ALA A 339 15.84 -16.49 -26.17
N VAL A 340 15.17 -17.06 -25.18
CA VAL A 340 15.61 -18.20 -24.38
C VAL A 340 15.00 -19.47 -24.98
N ASP A 341 15.82 -20.25 -25.70
CA ASP A 341 15.43 -21.55 -26.26
C ASP A 341 15.51 -22.65 -25.19
N THR A 342 14.36 -23.17 -24.79
CA THR A 342 14.24 -24.22 -23.77
C THR A 342 14.13 -25.63 -24.38
N THR A 343 14.37 -25.82 -25.69
CA THR A 343 14.20 -27.13 -26.36
C THR A 343 14.92 -28.28 -25.66
N GLY A 344 16.09 -28.02 -25.06
CA GLY A 344 16.90 -29.03 -24.35
C GLY A 344 16.49 -29.31 -22.89
N PHE A 345 15.59 -28.52 -22.32
CA PHE A 345 15.28 -28.53 -20.89
C PHE A 345 14.44 -29.74 -20.51
N GLN A 346 14.70 -30.31 -19.33
CA GLN A 346 13.88 -31.31 -18.65
C GLN A 346 12.84 -30.61 -17.76
N ASP A 347 11.86 -31.37 -17.24
CA ASP A 347 10.79 -30.76 -16.43
C ASP A 347 11.32 -30.08 -15.14
N ASP A 348 12.38 -30.61 -14.53
CA ASP A 348 13.00 -30.02 -13.33
C ASP A 348 13.71 -28.68 -13.59
N ASP A 349 13.93 -28.32 -14.86
CA ASP A 349 14.52 -27.04 -15.28
C ASP A 349 13.47 -25.91 -15.40
N PHE A 350 12.19 -26.21 -15.10
CA PHE A 350 11.08 -25.25 -15.10
C PHE A 350 10.51 -25.13 -13.68
N GLN A 351 10.70 -23.98 -13.05
CA GLN A 351 10.34 -23.76 -11.64
C GLN A 351 9.27 -22.68 -11.45
N ASP A 352 8.53 -22.76 -10.35
CA ASP A 352 7.62 -21.70 -9.89
C ASP A 352 8.34 -20.68 -8.98
N VAL A 353 7.58 -19.71 -8.47
CA VAL A 353 8.06 -18.62 -7.59
C VAL A 353 8.67 -19.11 -6.28
N SER A 354 8.40 -20.35 -5.87
CA SER A 354 8.94 -20.98 -4.67
C SER A 354 10.14 -21.90 -4.95
N GLU A 355 10.71 -21.83 -6.16
CA GLU A 355 11.75 -22.73 -6.69
C GLU A 355 11.30 -24.20 -6.82
N ALA A 356 9.99 -24.48 -6.74
CA ALA A 356 9.48 -25.84 -6.89
C ALA A 356 9.32 -26.20 -8.37
N THR A 357 9.57 -27.48 -8.72
CA THR A 357 9.39 -27.98 -10.10
C THR A 357 7.95 -27.78 -10.57
N LEU A 358 7.78 -26.94 -11.60
CA LEU A 358 6.51 -26.67 -12.29
C LEU A 358 6.34 -27.52 -13.56
N GLY A 359 7.45 -27.88 -14.20
CA GLY A 359 7.48 -28.63 -15.47
C GLY A 359 7.11 -27.79 -16.69
N ARG A 360 7.49 -28.25 -17.90
CA ARG A 360 7.34 -27.45 -19.14
C ARG A 360 5.91 -27.00 -19.39
N THR A 361 4.96 -27.91 -19.26
CA THR A 361 3.53 -27.61 -19.54
C THR A 361 2.96 -26.63 -18.52
N GLY A 362 3.37 -26.73 -17.25
CA GLY A 362 2.94 -25.80 -16.20
C GLY A 362 3.51 -24.41 -16.46
N PHE A 363 4.81 -24.31 -16.73
CA PHE A 363 5.50 -23.05 -17.00
C PHE A 363 4.90 -22.31 -18.22
N PHE A 364 4.81 -22.96 -19.38
CA PHE A 364 4.22 -22.34 -20.57
C PHE A 364 2.70 -22.12 -20.49
N GLY A 365 2.03 -22.69 -19.49
CA GLY A 365 0.64 -22.39 -19.16
C GLY A 365 0.47 -21.18 -18.24
N ALA A 366 1.50 -20.82 -17.48
CA ALA A 366 1.49 -19.72 -16.52
C ALA A 366 2.15 -18.44 -17.06
N VAL A 367 3.18 -18.57 -17.89
CA VAL A 367 3.93 -17.43 -18.43
C VAL A 367 3.17 -16.72 -19.55
N GLY A 368 3.05 -15.40 -19.45
CA GLY A 368 2.49 -14.50 -20.45
C GLY A 368 3.37 -13.28 -20.66
N ALA A 369 2.88 -12.31 -21.44
CA ALA A 369 3.54 -11.00 -21.50
C ALA A 369 3.52 -10.33 -20.12
N GLU A 370 4.58 -9.60 -19.78
CA GLU A 370 4.83 -8.94 -18.49
C GLU A 370 4.98 -9.89 -17.28
N THR A 371 4.84 -11.21 -17.45
CA THR A 371 5.19 -12.15 -16.37
C THR A 371 6.68 -12.05 -16.08
N LEU A 372 7.05 -11.91 -14.81
CA LEU A 372 8.46 -11.89 -14.42
C LEU A 372 9.05 -13.30 -14.51
N VAL A 373 10.12 -13.42 -15.28
CA VAL A 373 10.82 -14.69 -15.48
C VAL A 373 12.30 -14.47 -15.31
N GLN A 374 12.94 -15.41 -14.63
CA GLN A 374 14.37 -15.57 -14.61
C GLN A 374 14.79 -16.74 -15.51
N ALA A 375 15.77 -16.51 -16.38
CA ALA A 375 16.53 -17.54 -17.07
C ALA A 375 17.97 -17.57 -16.56
N LYS A 376 18.48 -18.78 -16.27
CA LYS A 376 19.88 -19.01 -15.87
C LYS A 376 20.62 -19.82 -16.93
N GLY A 377 21.87 -19.48 -17.18
CA GLY A 377 22.69 -20.15 -18.18
C GLY A 377 24.20 -19.94 -17.98
N ASP A 378 24.98 -20.43 -18.94
CA ASP A 378 26.43 -20.29 -18.98
C ASP A 378 26.88 -19.57 -20.26
N LEU A 379 27.66 -18.50 -20.11
CA LEU A 379 28.35 -17.81 -21.21
C LEU A 379 29.40 -18.73 -21.85
N GLN A 380 29.33 -18.90 -23.17
CA GLN A 380 30.23 -19.74 -23.95
C GLN A 380 31.37 -18.92 -24.58
N GLU A 381 32.46 -19.58 -24.98
CA GLU A 381 33.62 -18.92 -25.61
C GLU A 381 33.29 -18.19 -26.92
N ASP A 382 32.23 -18.58 -27.61
CA ASP A 382 31.75 -17.93 -28.84
C ASP A 382 30.82 -16.72 -28.57
N GLY A 383 30.59 -16.40 -27.29
CA GLY A 383 29.74 -15.30 -26.84
C GLY A 383 28.25 -15.64 -26.83
N SER A 384 27.86 -16.89 -27.11
CA SER A 384 26.48 -17.35 -26.92
C SER A 384 26.20 -17.76 -25.48
N VAL A 385 24.92 -17.85 -25.10
CA VAL A 385 24.50 -18.34 -23.79
C VAL A 385 23.91 -19.74 -23.94
N LEU A 386 24.41 -20.68 -23.16
CA LEU A 386 23.80 -21.99 -22.99
C LEU A 386 22.83 -21.92 -21.80
N TRP A 387 21.55 -21.70 -22.08
CA TRP A 387 20.51 -21.67 -21.05
C TRP A 387 20.31 -23.05 -20.41
N ARG A 388 19.94 -23.06 -19.13
CA ARG A 388 19.82 -24.27 -18.31
C ARG A 388 18.50 -24.38 -17.58
N GLU A 389 17.95 -23.25 -17.14
CA GLU A 389 16.80 -23.22 -16.24
C GLU A 389 15.97 -21.96 -16.52
N VAL A 390 14.65 -22.07 -16.33
CA VAL A 390 13.72 -20.95 -16.26
C VAL A 390 12.84 -21.07 -15.02
N GLN A 391 12.59 -19.92 -14.39
CA GLN A 391 11.85 -19.81 -13.14
C GLN A 391 10.87 -18.63 -13.24
N LEU A 392 9.65 -18.80 -12.74
CA LEU A 392 8.73 -17.69 -12.50
C LEU A 392 9.20 -16.90 -11.26
N GLU A 393 9.14 -15.58 -11.33
CA GLU A 393 9.52 -14.69 -10.23
C GLU A 393 8.34 -13.79 -9.85
N GLU A 394 8.39 -13.18 -8.67
CA GLU A 394 7.53 -12.07 -8.26
C GLU A 394 8.41 -10.82 -8.10
N ALA A 395 7.82 -9.62 -8.20
CA ALA A 395 8.54 -8.40 -7.88
C ALA A 395 8.96 -8.45 -6.39
N ASP A 396 10.21 -8.03 -6.12
CA ASP A 396 10.84 -8.07 -4.78
C ASP A 396 10.22 -7.03 -3.84
#